data_AF-A0A482IP24-F1
#
_entry.id   AF-A0A482IP24-F1
#
_cell.length_a   1.000
_cell.length_b   1.000
_cell.length_c   1.000
_cell.angle_alpha   90.00
_cell.angle_beta   90.00
_cell.angle_gamma   90.00
#
_symmetry.space_group_name_H-M   'P 1'
#
loop_
_entity.id
_entity.type
_entity.pdbx_description
1 polymer ?
#
loop_
_entity_poly.entity_id
_entity_poly.type
_entity_poly.pdbx_seq_one_letter_code
_entity_poly.pdbx_strand_id
1 'polypeptide(L)'
;MQRFRTMTPEEYSAFLKKAFDSYLKVRQSTDCLDRNYLPFDAVELDGPRWRAMGDVLIEDELRALTNNMNAWLGTLKRWHAWLIVAREYAEDDRWEPAHEFLGTIATYCLFQPSAIRDAFTFVVTNGLHQVCLATDAGYEDRLPLDQAPWDKPTYPTRRKKEDQLAKIAGRWPEGNLLLAGLRQLDDKATRDATSDFRNRASHSIAPHFSRGFTRMVTRSVVQATRMEECGGGYFNGVFVPGKVGVSYGFGGRGR
;
A
#
# COMPACT_ATOMS: atom_id res chain seq x y z
N MET A 1 16.93 -23.57 21.67
CA MET A 1 15.81 -24.28 21.03
C MET A 1 14.61 -24.15 21.98
N GLN A 2 13.76 -23.15 21.76
CA GLN A 2 12.65 -22.81 22.65
C GLN A 2 11.52 -23.82 22.42
N ARG A 3 11.12 -24.58 23.45
CA ARG A 3 10.08 -25.60 23.37
C ARG A 3 8.72 -24.92 23.20
N PHE A 4 7.95 -25.37 22.21
CA PHE A 4 6.56 -24.93 22.02
C PHE A 4 5.72 -25.30 23.25
N ARG A 5 4.85 -24.38 23.68
CA ARG A 5 3.75 -24.72 24.57
C ARG A 5 2.68 -25.42 23.73
N THR A 6 2.56 -26.74 23.87
CA THR A 6 1.49 -27.48 23.20
C THR A 6 0.19 -27.27 23.97
N MET A 7 -0.78 -26.57 23.37
CA MET A 7 -2.14 -26.47 23.89
C MET A 7 -2.98 -27.64 23.35
N THR A 8 -3.86 -28.20 24.17
CA THR A 8 -4.96 -29.04 23.69
C THR A 8 -5.94 -28.24 22.83
N PRO A 9 -6.74 -28.87 21.96
CA PRO A 9 -7.73 -28.16 21.14
C PRO A 9 -8.71 -27.30 21.98
N GLU A 10 -9.11 -27.79 23.15
CA GLU A 10 -9.99 -27.07 24.08
C GLU A 10 -9.30 -25.85 24.69
N GLU A 11 -8.04 -26.00 25.12
CA GLU A 11 -7.23 -24.89 25.64
C GLU A 11 -6.98 -23.83 24.57
N TYR A 12 -6.69 -24.23 23.33
CA TYR A 12 -6.49 -23.31 22.20
C TYR A 12 -7.79 -22.56 21.89
N SER A 13 -8.92 -23.25 21.86
CA SER A 13 -10.23 -22.62 21.64
C SER A 13 -10.58 -21.62 22.74
N ALA A 14 -10.33 -21.95 24.01
CA ALA A 14 -10.52 -21.04 25.14
C ALA A 14 -9.60 -19.83 25.07
N PHE A 15 -8.34 -20.05 24.64
CA PHE A 15 -7.36 -19.01 24.42
C PHE A 15 -7.81 -18.01 23.35
N LEU A 16 -8.25 -18.48 22.18
CA LEU A 16 -8.71 -17.62 21.09
C LEU A 16 -9.95 -16.81 21.46
N LYS A 17 -10.91 -17.42 22.17
CA LYS A 17 -12.10 -16.71 22.70
C LYS A 17 -11.69 -15.56 23.61
N LYS A 18 -10.80 -15.84 24.58
CA LYS A 18 -10.29 -14.81 25.48
C LYS A 18 -9.59 -13.67 24.72
N ALA A 19 -8.77 -14.00 23.73
CA ALA A 19 -8.08 -13.01 22.90
C ALA A 19 -9.08 -12.12 22.13
N PHE A 20 -10.12 -12.73 21.57
CA PHE A 20 -11.17 -12.00 20.85
C PHE A 20 -12.00 -11.08 21.76
N ASP A 21 -12.33 -11.54 22.97
CA ASP A 21 -13.02 -10.71 23.97
C ASP A 21 -12.18 -9.50 24.38
N SER A 22 -10.87 -9.68 24.58
CA SER A 22 -9.94 -8.56 24.81
C SER A 22 -9.92 -7.59 23.62
N TYR A 23 -9.90 -8.10 22.39
CA TYR A 23 -9.96 -7.28 21.18
C TYR A 23 -11.23 -6.42 21.11
N LEU A 24 -12.39 -6.99 21.43
CA LEU A 24 -13.65 -6.24 21.43
C LEU A 24 -13.63 -5.08 22.43
N LYS A 25 -13.03 -5.29 23.62
CA LYS A 25 -12.85 -4.24 24.64
C LYS A 25 -11.91 -3.15 24.17
N VAL A 26 -10.72 -3.52 23.66
CA VAL A 26 -9.72 -2.57 23.15
C VAL A 26 -10.26 -1.75 21.99
N ARG A 27 -11.02 -2.38 21.08
CA ARG A 27 -11.59 -1.68 19.91
C ARG A 27 -12.55 -0.55 20.30
N GLN A 28 -13.17 -0.64 21.47
CA GLN A 28 -14.06 0.38 22.01
C GLN A 28 -13.33 1.39 22.92
N SER A 29 -12.06 1.16 23.24
CA SER A 29 -11.28 2.05 24.10
C SER A 29 -10.67 3.21 23.33
N THR A 30 -10.33 4.27 24.06
CA THR A 30 -9.61 5.45 23.55
C THR A 30 -8.16 5.16 23.17
N ASP A 31 -7.63 4.00 23.55
CA ASP A 31 -6.26 3.60 23.19
C ASP A 31 -6.17 3.11 21.74
N CYS A 32 -7.30 2.78 21.12
CA CYS A 32 -7.35 2.38 19.73
C CYS A 32 -7.33 3.60 18.79
N LEU A 33 -6.93 3.39 17.52
CA LEU A 33 -6.87 4.45 16.53
C LEU A 33 -8.25 5.11 16.37
N ASP A 34 -8.36 6.36 16.81
CA ASP A 34 -9.59 7.13 16.74
C ASP A 34 -9.54 8.15 15.60
N ARG A 35 -10.07 7.75 14.45
CA ARG A 35 -10.32 8.63 13.30
C ARG A 35 -11.71 8.38 12.77
N ASN A 36 -12.44 9.44 12.47
CA ASN A 36 -13.76 9.31 11.89
C ASN A 36 -13.69 8.80 10.45
N TYR A 37 -14.74 8.09 10.04
CA TYR A 37 -14.95 7.76 8.64
C TYR A 37 -15.19 9.04 7.85
N LEU A 38 -14.74 9.04 6.60
CA LEU A 38 -15.05 10.10 5.65
C LEU A 38 -16.54 10.07 5.30
N PRO A 39 -17.18 11.24 5.15
CA PRO A 39 -18.56 11.32 4.69
C PRO A 39 -18.66 10.85 3.24
N PHE A 40 -19.79 10.19 2.91
CA PHE A 40 -20.05 9.66 1.57
C PHE A 40 -20.33 10.76 0.55
N ASP A 41 -21.08 11.78 0.97
CA ASP A 41 -21.51 12.88 0.12
C ASP A 41 -20.65 14.10 0.44
N ALA A 42 -19.37 14.01 0.09
CA ALA A 42 -18.38 15.01 0.43
C ALA A 42 -18.34 16.21 -0.53
N VAL A 43 -19.04 16.13 -1.67
CA VAL A 43 -18.97 17.11 -2.76
C VAL A 43 -20.37 17.42 -3.27
N GLU A 44 -20.70 18.70 -3.35
CA GLU A 44 -21.88 19.20 -4.06
C GLU A 44 -21.52 19.39 -5.54
N LEU A 45 -22.31 18.79 -6.43
CA LEU A 45 -22.10 18.83 -7.89
C LEU A 45 -23.11 19.73 -8.62
N ASP A 46 -23.88 20.51 -7.86
CA ASP A 46 -24.88 21.43 -8.38
C ASP A 46 -24.22 22.61 -9.10
N GLY A 47 -24.74 22.98 -10.28
CA GLY A 47 -24.35 24.20 -11.00
C GLY A 47 -23.78 23.97 -12.40
N PRO A 48 -22.73 23.15 -12.59
CA PRO A 48 -22.18 22.91 -13.92
C PRO A 48 -23.18 22.20 -14.85
N ARG A 49 -23.13 22.54 -16.14
CA ARG A 49 -23.86 21.76 -17.16
C ARG A 49 -23.02 20.56 -17.55
N TRP A 50 -23.20 19.46 -16.83
CA TRP A 50 -22.52 18.21 -17.08
C TRP A 50 -22.82 17.66 -18.49
N ARG A 51 -21.78 17.16 -19.16
CA ARG A 51 -21.95 16.37 -20.39
C ARG A 51 -22.13 14.91 -20.00
N ALA A 52 -22.96 14.18 -20.74
CA ALA A 52 -23.04 12.71 -20.70
C ALA A 52 -22.94 12.06 -19.30
N MET A 53 -23.86 12.39 -18.39
CA MET A 53 -23.92 11.83 -17.02
C MET A 53 -22.64 12.06 -16.18
N GLY A 54 -21.88 13.12 -16.46
CA GLY A 54 -20.61 13.40 -15.78
C GLY A 54 -20.74 13.62 -14.26
N ASP A 55 -21.87 14.18 -13.81
CA ASP A 55 -22.25 14.27 -12.39
C ASP A 55 -22.34 12.89 -11.74
N VAL A 56 -23.13 11.99 -12.33
CA VAL A 56 -23.34 10.62 -11.82
C VAL A 56 -22.01 9.87 -11.79
N LEU A 57 -21.18 10.02 -12.82
CA LEU A 57 -19.84 9.42 -12.87
C LEU A 57 -18.96 9.90 -11.72
N ILE A 58 -18.89 11.23 -11.49
CA ILE A 58 -18.08 11.80 -10.40
C ILE A 58 -18.59 11.31 -9.04
N GLU A 59 -19.90 11.37 -8.83
CA GLU A 59 -20.54 11.00 -7.57
C GLU A 59 -20.26 9.53 -7.20
N ASP A 60 -20.50 8.61 -8.13
CA ASP A 60 -20.30 7.18 -7.91
C ASP A 60 -18.83 6.83 -7.67
N GLU A 61 -17.92 7.39 -8.47
CA GLU A 61 -16.49 7.14 -8.33
C GLU A 61 -15.93 7.70 -7.01
N LEU A 62 -16.37 8.89 -6.57
CA LEU A 62 -15.99 9.46 -5.28
C LEU A 62 -16.54 8.65 -4.11
N ARG A 63 -17.78 8.16 -4.20
CA ARG A 63 -18.36 7.25 -3.20
C ARG A 63 -17.59 5.93 -3.13
N ALA A 64 -17.22 5.35 -4.26
CA ALA A 64 -16.41 4.14 -4.32
C ALA A 64 -15.01 4.34 -3.70
N LEU A 65 -14.37 5.47 -3.99
CA LEU A 65 -13.09 5.83 -3.38
C LEU A 65 -13.22 6.03 -1.87
N THR A 66 -14.26 6.72 -1.42
CA THR A 66 -14.57 6.93 -0.01
C THR A 66 -14.81 5.61 0.72
N ASN A 67 -15.56 4.69 0.11
CA ASN A 67 -15.73 3.32 0.59
C ASN A 67 -14.40 2.61 0.79
N ASN A 68 -13.50 2.67 -0.21
CA ASN A 68 -12.17 2.05 -0.11
C ASN A 68 -11.34 2.64 1.03
N MET A 69 -11.35 3.97 1.19
CA MET A 69 -10.64 4.65 2.28
C MET A 69 -11.22 4.30 3.65
N ASN A 70 -12.54 4.26 3.78
CA ASN A 70 -13.22 3.88 5.02
C ASN A 70 -12.99 2.41 5.37
N ALA A 71 -13.00 1.52 4.38
CA ALA A 71 -12.65 0.11 4.56
C ALA A 71 -11.19 -0.05 5.03
N TRP A 72 -10.27 0.71 4.44
CA TRP A 72 -8.87 0.73 4.88
C TRP A 72 -8.74 1.24 6.31
N LEU A 73 -9.33 2.38 6.64
CA LEU A 73 -9.31 2.95 7.98
C LEU A 73 -9.89 1.98 9.01
N GLY A 74 -11.07 1.40 8.73
CA GLY A 74 -11.69 0.42 9.61
C GLY A 74 -10.78 -0.80 9.82
N THR A 75 -10.05 -1.23 8.81
CA THR A 75 -9.12 -2.36 8.92
C THR A 75 -7.83 -1.99 9.66
N LEU A 76 -7.31 -0.76 9.50
CA LEU A 76 -6.21 -0.23 10.31
C LEU A 76 -6.58 -0.16 11.79
N LYS A 77 -7.82 0.27 12.12
CA LYS A 77 -8.32 0.24 13.51
C LYS A 77 -8.33 -1.17 14.07
N ARG A 78 -8.83 -2.15 13.30
CA ARG A 78 -8.81 -3.56 13.70
C ARG A 78 -7.39 -4.08 13.92
N TRP A 79 -6.46 -3.73 13.01
CA TRP A 79 -5.05 -4.08 13.16
C TRP A 79 -4.46 -3.51 14.44
N HIS A 80 -4.67 -2.22 14.71
CA HIS A 80 -4.14 -1.55 15.89
C HIS A 80 -4.65 -2.19 17.19
N ALA A 81 -5.94 -2.49 17.27
CA ALA A 81 -6.52 -3.16 18.44
C ALA A 81 -5.87 -4.53 18.68
N TRP A 82 -5.67 -5.33 17.62
CA TRP A 82 -4.99 -6.61 17.75
C TRP A 82 -3.51 -6.48 18.13
N LEU A 83 -2.81 -5.42 17.69
CA LEU A 83 -1.44 -5.16 18.14
C LEU A 83 -1.37 -4.83 19.64
N ILE A 84 -2.39 -4.15 20.19
CA ILE A 84 -2.49 -3.90 21.64
C ILE A 84 -2.72 -5.23 22.37
N VAL A 85 -3.73 -6.02 21.96
CA VAL A 85 -4.03 -7.32 22.57
C VAL A 85 -2.82 -8.25 22.54
N ALA A 86 -2.13 -8.36 21.40
CA ALA A 86 -0.96 -9.21 21.27
C ALA A 86 0.18 -8.85 22.25
N ARG A 87 0.31 -7.58 22.64
CA ARG A 87 1.34 -7.14 23.60
C ARG A 87 1.09 -7.64 25.03
N GLU A 88 -0.16 -7.96 25.38
CA GLU A 88 -0.53 -8.48 26.70
C GLU A 88 -0.09 -9.94 26.91
N TYR A 89 0.18 -10.66 25.83
CA TYR A 89 0.66 -12.04 25.88
C TYR A 89 2.19 -12.09 25.97
N ALA A 90 2.69 -13.10 26.70
CA ALA A 90 4.11 -13.45 26.74
C ALA A 90 4.60 -13.80 25.32
N GLU A 91 5.91 -13.64 25.08
CA GLU A 91 6.50 -13.81 23.74
C GLU A 91 6.16 -15.16 23.10
N ASP A 92 6.12 -16.24 23.88
CA ASP A 92 5.80 -17.58 23.40
C ASP A 92 4.33 -17.74 22.96
N ASP A 93 3.40 -17.04 23.61
CA ASP A 93 1.95 -17.14 23.33
C ASP A 93 1.43 -16.00 22.42
N ARG A 94 2.21 -14.92 22.25
CA ARG A 94 1.86 -13.74 21.43
C ARG A 94 1.60 -14.07 19.96
N TRP A 95 2.18 -15.17 19.47
CA TRP A 95 2.11 -15.55 18.07
C TRP A 95 0.79 -16.21 17.69
N GLU A 96 0.09 -16.83 18.63
CA GLU A 96 -1.16 -17.54 18.36
C GLU A 96 -2.28 -16.59 17.89
N PRO A 97 -2.60 -15.47 18.59
CA PRO A 97 -3.57 -14.51 18.08
C PRO A 97 -3.08 -13.82 16.80
N ALA A 98 -1.76 -13.67 16.63
CA ALA A 98 -1.20 -13.04 15.45
C ALA A 98 -1.33 -13.91 14.19
N HIS A 99 -1.15 -15.21 14.35
CA HIS A 99 -1.36 -16.17 13.27
C HIS A 99 -2.84 -16.21 12.87
N GLU A 100 -3.73 -16.36 13.86
CA GLU A 100 -5.17 -16.56 13.62
C GLU A 100 -5.87 -15.28 13.09
N PHE A 101 -5.56 -14.11 13.66
CA PHE A 101 -6.34 -12.89 13.43
C PHE A 101 -5.60 -11.78 12.68
N LEU A 102 -4.27 -11.68 12.80
CA LEU A 102 -3.52 -10.53 12.28
C LEU A 102 -3.09 -10.69 10.82
N GLY A 103 -2.75 -11.90 10.37
CA GLY A 103 -2.11 -12.12 9.06
C GLY A 103 -2.87 -11.50 7.88
N THR A 104 -4.16 -11.77 7.76
CA THR A 104 -5.01 -11.24 6.66
C THR A 104 -5.24 -9.73 6.79
N ILE A 105 -5.45 -9.23 8.01
CA ILE A 105 -5.69 -7.81 8.29
C ILE A 105 -4.44 -6.98 7.93
N ALA A 106 -3.27 -7.40 8.41
CA ALA A 106 -2.01 -6.74 8.13
C ALA A 106 -1.68 -6.77 6.63
N THR A 107 -1.86 -7.93 5.98
CA THR A 107 -1.66 -8.08 4.53
C THR A 107 -2.52 -7.09 3.76
N TYR A 108 -3.83 -7.05 4.03
CA TYR A 108 -4.73 -6.10 3.38
C TYR A 108 -4.25 -4.64 3.57
N CYS A 109 -3.99 -4.24 4.82
CA CYS A 109 -3.58 -2.88 5.16
C CYS A 109 -2.27 -2.45 4.49
N LEU A 110 -1.34 -3.38 4.25
CA LEU A 110 -0.05 -3.10 3.64
C LEU A 110 -0.09 -3.07 2.11
N PHE A 111 -1.14 -3.62 1.50
CA PHE A 111 -1.40 -3.47 0.07
C PHE A 111 -2.15 -2.17 -0.26
N GLN A 112 -2.97 -1.67 0.68
CA GLN A 112 -3.83 -0.51 0.46
C GLN A 112 -3.13 0.77 0.02
N PRO A 113 -1.96 1.18 0.53
CA PRO A 113 -1.37 2.47 0.13
C PRO A 113 -1.12 2.55 -1.39
N SER A 114 -0.62 1.46 -1.97
CA SER A 114 -0.39 1.34 -3.41
C SER A 114 -1.70 1.31 -4.21
N ALA A 115 -2.67 0.52 -3.74
CA ALA A 115 -3.96 0.36 -4.41
C ALA A 115 -4.82 1.63 -4.37
N ILE A 116 -4.85 2.33 -3.23
CA ILE A 116 -5.59 3.57 -3.03
C ILE A 116 -4.97 4.70 -3.84
N ARG A 117 -3.64 4.76 -3.95
CA ARG A 117 -2.97 5.71 -4.87
C ARG A 117 -3.40 5.51 -6.32
N ASP A 118 -3.48 4.25 -6.77
CA ASP A 118 -3.97 3.93 -8.12
C ASP A 118 -5.46 4.31 -8.29
N ALA A 119 -6.30 4.03 -7.28
CA ALA A 119 -7.72 4.40 -7.29
C ALA A 119 -7.93 5.91 -7.33
N PHE A 120 -7.22 6.68 -6.48
CA PHE A 120 -7.22 8.15 -6.55
C PHE A 120 -6.80 8.64 -7.93
N THR A 121 -5.74 8.06 -8.50
CA THR A 121 -5.26 8.49 -9.81
C THR A 121 -6.33 8.33 -10.88
N PHE A 122 -7.08 7.22 -10.84
CA PHE A 122 -8.21 6.97 -11.74
C PHE A 122 -9.38 7.94 -11.50
N VAL A 123 -9.93 7.96 -10.28
CA VAL A 123 -11.12 8.74 -9.92
C VAL A 123 -10.91 10.24 -10.14
N VAL A 124 -9.76 10.77 -9.72
CA VAL A 124 -9.46 12.19 -9.91
C VAL A 124 -9.26 12.53 -11.38
N THR A 125 -8.62 11.66 -12.16
CA THR A 125 -8.42 11.89 -13.60
C THR A 125 -9.77 12.02 -14.30
N ASN A 126 -10.69 11.08 -14.07
CA ASN A 126 -12.00 11.08 -14.70
C ASN A 126 -12.85 12.26 -14.21
N GLY A 127 -12.85 12.54 -12.90
CA GLY A 127 -13.62 13.64 -12.36
C GLY A 127 -13.15 15.00 -12.87
N LEU A 128 -11.83 15.25 -12.89
CA LEU A 128 -11.30 16.49 -13.45
C LEU A 128 -11.51 16.60 -14.96
N HIS A 129 -11.54 15.47 -15.68
CA HIS A 129 -11.90 15.43 -17.10
C HIS A 129 -13.35 15.90 -17.31
N GLN A 130 -14.29 15.39 -16.51
CA GLN A 130 -15.69 15.82 -16.55
C GLN A 130 -15.86 17.31 -16.18
N VAL A 131 -15.13 17.80 -15.18
CA VAL A 131 -15.09 19.22 -14.83
C VAL A 131 -14.57 20.06 -16.00
N CYS A 132 -13.51 19.64 -16.69
CA CYS A 132 -13.02 20.33 -17.88
C CYS A 132 -14.08 20.36 -18.99
N LEU A 133 -14.76 19.24 -19.26
CA LEU A 133 -15.84 19.18 -20.27
C LEU A 133 -17.03 20.11 -19.97
N ALA A 134 -17.33 20.31 -18.68
CA ALA A 134 -18.42 21.18 -18.24
C ALA A 134 -18.04 22.67 -18.29
N THR A 135 -16.75 23.00 -18.09
CA THR A 135 -16.28 24.39 -17.92
C THR A 135 -15.57 24.98 -19.14
N ASP A 136 -15.04 24.14 -20.03
CA ASP A 136 -14.23 24.54 -21.18
C ASP A 136 -14.86 23.98 -22.47
N ALA A 137 -15.49 24.86 -23.25
CA ALA A 137 -16.19 24.48 -24.48
C ALA A 137 -15.25 23.89 -25.54
N GLY A 138 -13.97 24.27 -25.52
CA GLY A 138 -12.94 23.78 -26.45
C GLY A 138 -12.24 22.51 -25.98
N TYR A 139 -12.56 22.00 -24.78
CA TYR A 139 -11.96 20.79 -24.26
C TYR A 139 -12.48 19.54 -24.97
N GLU A 140 -11.55 18.72 -25.45
CA GLU A 140 -11.86 17.47 -26.14
C GLU A 140 -12.28 16.39 -25.12
N ASP A 141 -13.36 15.68 -25.43
CA ASP A 141 -13.83 14.50 -24.70
C ASP A 141 -12.97 13.28 -25.06
N ARG A 142 -11.69 13.38 -24.72
CA ARG A 142 -10.68 12.35 -24.96
C ARG A 142 -9.50 12.51 -24.02
N LEU A 143 -9.18 11.46 -23.28
CA LEU A 143 -7.95 11.37 -22.49
C LEU A 143 -6.78 10.83 -23.34
N PRO A 144 -5.54 11.29 -23.10
CA PRO A 144 -4.36 10.82 -23.83
C PRO A 144 -4.11 9.30 -23.79
N LEU A 145 -4.58 8.62 -22.74
CA LEU A 145 -4.44 7.18 -22.55
C LEU A 145 -5.70 6.39 -22.94
N ASP A 146 -6.73 7.04 -23.48
CA ASP A 146 -7.89 6.34 -24.02
C ASP A 146 -7.50 5.47 -25.19
N GLN A 147 -8.09 4.28 -25.23
CA GLN A 147 -7.83 3.27 -26.24
C GLN A 147 -9.09 3.09 -27.06
N ALA A 148 -8.94 3.06 -28.38
CA ALA A 148 -10.07 2.79 -29.26
C ALA A 148 -10.53 1.33 -29.08
N PRO A 149 -11.81 1.00 -29.32
CA PRO A 149 -12.33 -0.36 -29.17
C PRO A 149 -11.60 -1.41 -30.03
N TRP A 150 -10.97 -0.97 -31.13
CA TRP A 150 -10.20 -1.82 -32.05
C TRP A 150 -8.70 -1.83 -31.76
N ASP A 151 -8.21 -1.06 -30.79
CA ASP A 151 -6.82 -1.11 -30.37
C ASP A 151 -6.56 -2.37 -29.55
N LYS A 152 -5.34 -2.91 -29.66
CA LYS A 152 -4.91 -3.99 -28.75
C LYS A 152 -4.87 -3.44 -27.32
N PRO A 153 -5.55 -4.07 -26.34
CA PRO A 153 -5.53 -3.59 -24.97
C PRO A 153 -4.12 -3.48 -24.42
N THR A 154 -3.78 -2.27 -24.01
CA THR A 154 -2.57 -1.93 -23.28
C THR A 154 -2.92 -1.56 -21.84
N TYR A 155 -2.01 -1.85 -20.92
CA TYR A 155 -2.14 -1.48 -19.52
C TYR A 155 -1.08 -0.42 -19.22
N PRO A 156 -1.41 0.88 -19.29
CA PRO A 156 -0.45 1.95 -19.01
C PRO A 156 0.16 1.78 -17.62
N THR A 157 1.45 2.04 -17.51
CA THR A 157 2.15 2.01 -16.23
C THR A 157 1.58 3.10 -15.30
N ARG A 158 1.70 2.91 -13.98
CA ARG A 158 1.31 3.93 -12.98
C ARG A 158 1.88 5.30 -13.32
N ARG A 159 3.17 5.34 -13.70
CA ARG A 159 3.83 6.57 -14.13
C ARG A 159 3.08 7.28 -15.25
N LYS A 160 2.68 6.56 -16.31
CA LYS A 160 1.91 7.17 -17.42
C LYS A 160 0.56 7.71 -16.96
N LYS A 161 -0.14 6.97 -16.09
CA LYS A 161 -1.42 7.40 -15.52
C LYS A 161 -1.26 8.66 -14.65
N GLU A 162 -0.24 8.70 -13.81
CA GLU A 162 0.09 9.88 -12.98
C GLU A 162 0.55 11.08 -13.83
N ASP A 163 1.30 10.85 -14.91
CA ASP A 163 1.69 11.90 -15.85
C ASP A 163 0.44 12.49 -16.55
N GLN A 164 -0.55 11.67 -16.90
CA GLN A 164 -1.84 12.13 -17.42
C GLN A 164 -2.60 12.95 -16.37
N LEU A 165 -2.74 12.43 -15.15
CA LEU A 165 -3.37 13.15 -14.05
C LEU A 165 -2.70 14.51 -13.83
N ALA A 166 -1.37 14.55 -13.82
CA ALA A 166 -0.61 15.78 -13.59
C ALA A 166 -0.89 16.85 -14.65
N LYS A 167 -1.07 16.47 -15.91
CA LYS A 167 -1.42 17.40 -17.00
C LYS A 167 -2.80 18.02 -16.80
N ILE A 168 -3.77 17.25 -16.31
CA ILE A 168 -5.14 17.72 -16.11
C ILE A 168 -5.23 18.55 -14.82
N ALA A 169 -4.75 17.99 -13.70
CA ALA A 169 -4.74 18.65 -12.40
C ALA A 169 -3.92 19.94 -12.38
N GLY A 170 -2.87 20.03 -13.21
CA GLY A 170 -2.03 21.22 -13.34
C GLY A 170 -2.74 22.47 -13.86
N ARG A 171 -4.01 22.37 -14.28
CA ARG A 171 -4.87 23.53 -14.58
C ARG A 171 -5.19 24.37 -13.33
N TRP A 172 -5.09 23.78 -12.13
CA TRP A 172 -5.37 24.45 -10.86
C TRP A 172 -4.17 24.41 -9.92
N PRO A 173 -3.90 25.48 -9.14
CA PRO A 173 -2.84 25.50 -8.14
C PRO A 173 -2.94 24.35 -7.12
N GLU A 174 -4.17 24.02 -6.71
CA GLU A 174 -4.50 22.95 -5.75
C GLU A 174 -4.16 21.56 -6.30
N GLY A 175 -4.10 21.40 -7.63
CA GLY A 175 -3.70 20.17 -8.28
C GLY A 175 -2.29 19.71 -7.84
N ASN A 176 -1.38 20.65 -7.57
CA ASN A 176 -0.05 20.32 -7.07
C ASN A 176 -0.08 19.77 -5.64
N LEU A 177 -0.97 20.29 -4.79
CA LEU A 177 -1.15 19.80 -3.42
C LEU A 177 -1.69 18.36 -3.44
N LEU A 178 -2.68 18.11 -4.30
CA LEU A 178 -3.24 16.77 -4.51
C LEU A 178 -2.17 15.79 -4.97
N LEU A 179 -1.43 16.13 -6.03
CA LEU A 179 -0.35 15.28 -6.56
C LEU A 179 0.73 15.00 -5.52
N ALA A 180 1.10 15.99 -4.70
CA ALA A 180 2.05 15.81 -3.61
C ALA A 180 1.52 14.83 -2.56
N GLY A 181 0.25 14.96 -2.15
CA GLY A 181 -0.40 14.04 -1.22
C GLY A 181 -0.47 12.61 -1.76
N LEU A 182 -0.85 12.42 -3.04
CA LEU A 182 -0.89 11.10 -3.66
C LEU A 182 0.46 10.40 -3.70
N ARG A 183 1.54 11.17 -3.94
CA ARG A 183 2.90 10.62 -3.94
C ARG A 183 3.31 10.08 -2.59
N GLN A 184 2.84 10.69 -1.49
CA GLN A 184 3.17 10.28 -0.11
C GLN A 184 2.54 8.93 0.27
N LEU A 185 1.44 8.51 -0.36
CA LEU A 185 0.79 7.24 -0.05
C LEU A 185 1.67 6.01 -0.33
N ASP A 186 2.54 6.06 -1.35
CA ASP A 186 3.40 4.94 -1.74
C ASP A 186 4.79 5.46 -2.12
N ASP A 187 5.36 6.26 -1.23
CA ASP A 187 6.69 6.85 -1.41
C ASP A 187 7.80 5.90 -0.93
N LYS A 188 9.05 6.38 -0.95
CA LYS A 188 10.16 5.56 -0.45
C LYS A 188 10.06 5.34 1.06
N ALA A 189 9.64 6.33 1.84
CA ALA A 189 9.53 6.20 3.30
C ALA A 189 8.50 5.14 3.69
N THR A 190 7.33 5.16 3.05
CA THR A 190 6.26 4.16 3.26
C THR A 190 6.73 2.77 2.86
N ARG A 191 7.39 2.62 1.71
CA ARG A 191 7.95 1.32 1.30
C ARG A 191 9.02 0.83 2.25
N ASP A 192 9.92 1.69 2.71
CA ASP A 192 10.95 1.30 3.68
C ASP A 192 10.33 0.88 5.03
N ALA A 193 9.34 1.66 5.53
CA ALA A 193 8.62 1.36 6.77
C ALA A 193 7.83 0.05 6.70
N THR A 194 7.32 -0.29 5.52
CA THR A 194 6.59 -1.54 5.27
C THR A 194 7.47 -2.68 4.78
N SER A 195 8.80 -2.52 4.80
CA SER A 195 9.76 -3.51 4.27
C SER A 195 9.47 -3.94 2.83
N ASP A 196 8.93 -3.02 2.03
CA ASP A 196 8.51 -3.20 0.64
C ASP A 196 7.52 -4.38 0.50
N PHE A 197 6.64 -4.55 1.50
CA PHE A 197 5.78 -5.73 1.66
C PHE A 197 5.00 -6.05 0.40
N ARG A 198 4.27 -5.07 -0.17
CA ARG A 198 3.43 -5.29 -1.36
C ARG A 198 4.25 -5.81 -2.54
N ASN A 199 5.38 -5.17 -2.84
CA ASN A 199 6.24 -5.60 -3.95
C ASN A 199 6.80 -7.02 -3.70
N ARG A 200 7.24 -7.30 -2.48
CA ARG A 200 7.75 -8.62 -2.10
C ARG A 200 6.68 -9.69 -2.10
N ALA A 201 5.45 -9.37 -1.68
CA ALA A 201 4.32 -10.28 -1.69
C ALA A 201 3.82 -10.58 -3.10
N SER A 202 3.91 -9.61 -4.03
CA SER A 202 3.52 -9.81 -5.43
C SER A 202 4.57 -10.53 -6.28
N HIS A 203 5.86 -10.42 -5.94
CA HIS A 203 6.95 -10.92 -6.80
C HIS A 203 7.88 -11.94 -6.12
N SER A 204 7.65 -12.27 -4.85
CA SER A 204 8.47 -13.20 -4.08
C SER A 204 7.70 -13.72 -2.86
N ILE A 205 8.41 -14.13 -1.80
CA ILE A 205 7.83 -14.46 -0.51
C ILE A 205 7.78 -13.20 0.35
N ALA A 206 6.57 -12.82 0.77
CA ALA A 206 6.35 -11.69 1.67
C ALA A 206 7.06 -11.92 3.02
N PRO A 207 7.55 -10.88 3.70
CA PRO A 207 7.91 -10.99 5.10
C PRO A 207 6.74 -11.53 5.92
N HIS A 208 6.94 -12.56 6.75
CA HIS A 208 5.89 -13.02 7.65
C HIS A 208 5.70 -12.03 8.81
N PHE A 209 4.44 -11.81 9.20
CA PHE A 209 4.08 -11.04 10.40
C PHE A 209 4.32 -11.83 11.69
N SER A 210 4.41 -13.16 11.57
CA SER A 210 4.60 -14.13 12.65
C SER A 210 5.96 -14.83 12.54
N ARG A 211 6.32 -15.58 13.58
CA ARG A 211 7.54 -16.41 13.67
C ARG A 211 7.79 -17.16 12.35
N GLY A 212 8.93 -16.89 11.71
CA GLY A 212 9.33 -17.52 10.46
C GLY A 212 10.48 -16.77 9.80
N PHE A 213 11.63 -17.43 9.66
CA PHE A 213 12.78 -16.86 8.97
C PHE A 213 12.51 -16.75 7.46
N THR A 214 11.84 -15.69 6.99
CA THR A 214 11.72 -15.46 5.53
C THR A 214 13.00 -14.81 5.01
N ARG A 215 13.65 -15.46 4.05
CA ARG A 215 14.80 -14.93 3.30
C ARG A 215 16.02 -14.61 4.19
N MET A 216 16.43 -15.53 5.06
CA MET A 216 17.69 -15.39 5.84
C MET A 216 18.86 -14.95 4.97
N VAL A 217 18.92 -15.46 3.74
CA VAL A 217 19.84 -15.06 2.69
C VAL A 217 19.09 -14.33 1.59
N THR A 218 19.53 -13.12 1.25
CA THR A 218 19.05 -12.38 0.08
C THR A 218 20.10 -12.43 -1.02
N ARG A 219 19.66 -12.83 -2.23
CA ARG A 219 20.44 -12.72 -3.46
C ARG A 219 20.15 -11.36 -4.11
N SER A 220 21.20 -10.61 -4.42
CA SER A 220 21.12 -9.31 -5.10
C SER A 220 22.03 -9.31 -6.34
N VAL A 221 21.56 -8.70 -7.42
CA VAL A 221 22.41 -8.40 -8.58
C VAL A 221 23.07 -7.05 -8.32
N VAL A 222 24.39 -7.04 -8.25
CA VAL A 222 25.20 -5.85 -7.95
C VAL A 222 26.15 -5.59 -9.12
N GLN A 223 26.74 -4.39 -9.20
CA GLN A 223 27.80 -4.16 -10.16
C GLN A 223 29.01 -5.05 -9.84
N ALA A 224 29.58 -5.71 -10.86
CA ALA A 224 30.73 -6.56 -10.65
C ALA A 224 31.94 -5.71 -10.24
N THR A 225 32.68 -6.17 -9.24
CA THR A 225 33.95 -5.57 -8.83
C THR A 225 35.09 -6.50 -9.20
N ARG A 226 36.20 -5.94 -9.70
CA ARG A 226 37.48 -6.62 -9.84
C ARG A 226 38.45 -6.06 -8.82
N MET A 227 39.35 -6.89 -8.31
CA MET A 227 40.39 -6.43 -7.39
C MET A 227 41.55 -5.83 -8.21
N GLU A 228 41.90 -4.59 -7.93
CA GLU A 228 43.10 -3.94 -8.47
C GLU A 228 44.07 -3.64 -7.32
N GLU A 229 45.35 -3.96 -7.53
CA GLU A 229 46.40 -3.67 -6.55
C GLU A 229 46.68 -2.16 -6.53
N CYS A 230 46.60 -1.55 -5.35
CA CYS A 230 46.80 -0.11 -5.16
C CYS A 230 48.15 0.23 -4.52
N GLY A 231 49.05 -0.76 -4.43
CA GLY A 231 50.38 -0.65 -3.82
C GLY A 231 50.44 -1.13 -2.37
N GLY A 232 51.62 -1.58 -1.94
CA GLY A 232 51.86 -2.05 -0.57
C GLY A 232 51.15 -3.34 -0.18
N GLY A 233 50.73 -4.17 -1.15
CA GLY A 233 49.99 -5.42 -0.91
C GLY A 233 48.49 -5.25 -0.66
N TYR A 234 47.95 -4.04 -0.83
CA TYR A 234 46.52 -3.76 -0.70
C TYR A 234 45.81 -3.81 -2.05
N PHE A 235 44.59 -4.36 -2.04
CA PHE A 235 43.73 -4.46 -3.20
C PHE A 235 42.40 -3.74 -2.95
N ASN A 236 41.95 -2.95 -3.92
CA ASN A 236 40.64 -2.31 -3.90
C ASN A 236 39.70 -2.96 -4.91
N GLY A 237 38.42 -3.07 -4.55
CA GLY A 237 37.37 -3.47 -5.49
C GLY A 237 37.04 -2.31 -6.42
N VAL A 238 37.42 -2.40 -7.69
CA VAL A 238 37.09 -1.44 -8.74
C VAL A 238 35.90 -1.97 -9.54
N PHE A 239 34.90 -1.13 -9.78
CA PHE A 239 33.74 -1.51 -10.57
C PHE A 239 34.13 -1.86 -12.01
N VAL A 240 33.59 -2.96 -12.53
CA VAL A 240 33.71 -3.34 -13.93
C VAL A 240 32.54 -2.73 -14.70
N PRO A 241 32.77 -1.79 -15.64
CA PRO A 241 31.70 -1.17 -16.41
C PRO A 241 30.90 -2.21 -17.19
N GLY A 242 29.57 -2.08 -17.20
CA GLY A 242 28.66 -2.93 -17.96
C GLY A 242 28.53 -4.39 -17.49
N LYS A 243 29.24 -4.80 -16.43
CA LYS A 243 29.21 -6.17 -15.91
C LYS A 243 28.50 -6.23 -14.56
N VAL A 244 27.58 -7.18 -14.42
CA VAL A 244 26.90 -7.48 -13.17
C VAL A 244 27.50 -8.70 -12.48
N GLY A 245 27.49 -8.70 -11.16
CA GLY A 245 27.84 -9.82 -10.29
C GLY A 245 26.65 -10.22 -9.42
N VAL A 246 26.73 -11.40 -8.83
CA VAL A 246 25.73 -11.90 -7.87
C VAL A 246 26.33 -11.80 -6.47
N SER A 247 25.61 -11.13 -5.58
CA SER A 247 25.96 -11.04 -4.16
C SER A 247 24.91 -11.74 -3.31
N TYR A 248 25.36 -12.36 -2.22
CA TYR A 248 24.53 -12.98 -1.21
C TYR A 248 24.82 -12.30 0.13
N GLY A 249 23.77 -11.92 0.85
CA GLY A 249 23.89 -11.31 2.17
C GLY A 249 22.89 -11.90 3.14
N PHE A 250 23.25 -11.95 4.42
CA PHE A 250 22.33 -12.30 5.49
C PHE A 250 21.49 -11.08 5.87
N GLY A 251 20.18 -11.25 6.09
CA GLY A 251 19.32 -10.17 6.62
C GLY A 251 18.01 -9.93 5.87
N GLY A 252 17.27 -10.98 5.53
CA GLY A 252 15.82 -10.83 5.36
C GLY A 252 15.24 -10.29 6.66
N ARG A 253 15.03 -8.97 6.73
CA ARG A 253 14.51 -8.29 7.92
C ARG A 253 13.08 -8.79 8.19
N GLY A 254 12.95 -9.75 9.10
CA GLY A 254 11.89 -9.73 10.09
C GLY A 254 12.46 -9.02 11.31
N ARG A 255 12.08 -7.76 11.51
CA ARG A 255 12.09 -7.12 12.83
C ARG A 255 10.64 -7.00 13.24
#